data_AF-A0A3D0ZCX0-F1
#
_entry.id   AF-A0A3D0ZCX0-F1
#
_cell.length_a   1.000
_cell.length_b   1.000
_cell.length_c   1.000
_cell.angle_alpha   90.00
_cell.angle_beta   90.00
_cell.angle_gamma   90.00
#
_symmetry.space_group_name_H-M   'P 1'
#
loop_
_entity.id
_entity.type
_entity.pdbx_description
1 polymer ?
#
loop_
_entity_poly.entity_id
_entity_poly.type
_entity_poly.pdbx_seq_one_letter_code
_entity_poly.pdbx_strand_id
1 'polypeptide(L)'
;MHGGFRHILFNMLGLFIFGSQVERQMGSREFLLYYLVTGTLAGVFSFLLYYLTGAYGVILLGASGALFAVELAFAVLFPDSIIYIWGIIPLRAPVMVLGYTAIEVFLSVSGMNSGVAHFTHLA
;
A
#
# COMPACT_ATOMS: atom_id res chain seq x y z
N MET A 1 15.28 -6.89 -6.28
CA MET A 1 14.82 -7.18 -7.65
C MET A 1 13.70 -6.20 -7.93
N HIS A 2 13.91 -5.24 -8.84
CA HIS A 2 12.92 -4.21 -9.14
C HIS A 2 11.61 -4.87 -9.56
N GLY A 3 10.54 -4.68 -8.79
CA GLY A 3 9.18 -4.93 -9.26
C GLY A 3 9.03 -4.15 -10.57
N GLY A 4 8.78 -4.86 -11.67
CA GLY A 4 8.91 -4.31 -13.02
C GLY A 4 8.10 -3.04 -13.24
N PHE A 5 8.31 -2.35 -14.37
CA PHE A 5 7.61 -1.12 -14.78
C PHE A 5 6.12 -1.04 -14.38
N ARG A 6 5.41 -2.17 -14.48
CA ARG A 6 4.02 -2.34 -14.05
C ARG A 6 3.75 -1.98 -12.58
N HIS A 7 4.61 -2.38 -11.65
CA HIS A 7 4.46 -2.12 -10.21
C HIS A 7 4.57 -0.63 -9.90
N ILE A 8 5.59 0.04 -10.42
CA ILE A 8 5.75 1.49 -10.27
C ILE A 8 4.57 2.22 -10.93
N LEU A 9 4.13 1.76 -12.10
CA LEU A 9 2.99 2.35 -12.80
C LEU A 9 1.72 2.27 -11.97
N PHE A 10 1.40 1.11 -11.36
CA PHE A 10 0.22 0.99 -10.51
C PHE A 10 0.34 1.77 -9.20
N ASN A 11 1.52 1.81 -8.58
CA ASN A 11 1.74 2.63 -7.38
C ASN A 11 1.51 4.12 -7.67
N MET A 12 2.09 4.63 -8.76
CA MET A 12 1.94 6.03 -9.17
C MET A 12 0.51 6.34 -9.61
N LEU A 13 -0.17 5.38 -10.26
CA LEU A 13 -1.59 5.51 -10.62
C LEU A 13 -2.46 5.59 -9.36
N GLY A 14 -2.24 4.71 -8.38
CA GLY A 14 -2.94 4.75 -7.10
C GLY A 14 -2.71 6.07 -6.37
N LEU A 15 -1.45 6.53 -6.30
CA LEU A 15 -1.10 7.81 -5.68
C LEU A 15 -1.76 8.98 -6.42
N PHE A 16 -1.82 8.95 -7.74
CA PHE A 16 -2.48 9.98 -8.53
C PHE A 16 -3.99 10.01 -8.29
N ILE A 17 -4.65 8.86 -8.28
CA ILE A 17 -6.11 8.76 -8.10
C ILE A 17 -6.50 9.12 -6.67
N PHE A 18 -5.98 8.39 -5.67
CA PHE A 18 -6.36 8.55 -4.28
C PHE A 18 -5.64 9.71 -3.61
N GLY A 19 -4.34 9.83 -3.84
CA GLY A 19 -3.52 10.89 -3.24
C GLY A 19 -3.97 12.28 -3.65
N SER A 20 -4.40 12.50 -4.90
CA SER A 20 -4.92 13.82 -5.31
C SER A 20 -6.23 14.20 -4.63
N GLN A 21 -7.08 13.22 -4.25
CA GLN A 21 -8.31 13.49 -3.52
C GLN A 21 -8.03 13.77 -2.04
N VAL A 22 -7.13 12.98 -1.44
CA VAL A 22 -6.68 13.16 -0.05
C VAL A 22 -5.95 14.50 0.10
N GLU A 23 -5.05 14.84 -0.83
CA GLU A 23 -4.31 16.11 -0.84
C GLU A 23 -5.25 17.31 -0.92
N ARG A 24 -6.27 17.25 -1.79
CA ARG A 24 -7.27 18.32 -1.89
C ARG A 24 -8.07 18.53 -0.60
N GLN A 25 -8.30 17.46 0.17
CA GLN A 25 -9.04 17.53 1.42
C GLN A 25 -8.17 17.96 2.61
N MET A 26 -6.91 17.51 2.66
CA MET A 26 -5.99 17.75 3.79
C MET A 26 -5.14 19.02 3.61
N GLY A 27 -4.87 19.43 2.38
CA GLY A 27 -3.85 20.43 2.05
C GLY A 27 -2.51 19.79 1.67
N SER A 28 -1.78 20.40 0.73
CA SER A 28 -0.53 19.85 0.18
C SER A 28 0.57 19.65 1.21
N ARG A 29 0.65 20.52 2.24
CA ARG A 29 1.70 20.44 3.26
C ARG A 29 1.44 19.29 4.23
N GLU A 30 0.19 19.15 4.65
CA GLU A 30 -0.30 18.11 5.54
C GLU A 30 -0.21 16.75 4.83
N PHE A 31 -0.58 16.68 3.56
CA PHE A 31 -0.43 15.48 2.74
C PHE A 31 1.03 15.06 2.58
N LEU A 32 1.94 15.99 2.28
CA LEU A 32 3.36 15.68 2.16
C LEU A 32 3.94 15.15 3.46
N LEU A 33 3.62 15.79 4.60
CA LEU A 33 4.02 15.31 5.91
C LEU A 33 3.44 13.93 6.23
N TYR A 34 2.16 13.74 5.95
CA TYR A 34 1.49 12.45 6.11
C TYR A 34 2.18 11.35 5.29
N TYR A 35 2.44 11.60 4.01
CA TYR A 35 3.10 10.66 3.11
C TYR A 35 4.52 10.30 3.57
N LEU A 36 5.32 11.30 3.98
CA LEU A 36 6.69 11.07 4.46
C LEU A 36 6.73 10.32 5.80
N VAL A 37 5.87 10.70 6.75
CA VAL A 37 5.81 10.05 8.07
C VAL A 37 5.34 8.60 7.93
N THR A 38 4.27 8.36 7.19
CA THR A 38 3.73 7.01 7.01
C THR A 38 4.66 6.11 6.19
N GLY A 39 5.30 6.63 5.15
CA GLY A 39 6.33 5.92 4.41
C GLY A 39 7.54 5.55 5.27
N THR A 40 8.00 6.47 6.13
CA THR A 40 9.09 6.20 7.07
C THR A 40 8.69 5.15 8.10
N LEU A 41 7.48 5.26 8.68
CA LEU A 41 6.96 4.28 9.64
C LEU A 41 6.80 2.90 9.01
N ALA A 42 6.30 2.81 7.78
CA ALA A 42 6.20 1.56 7.04
C ALA A 42 7.57 0.92 6.80
N GLY A 43 8.57 1.74 6.43
CA GLY A 43 9.95 1.28 6.29
C GLY A 43 10.56 0.75 7.59
N VAL A 44 10.37 1.47 8.70
CA VAL A 44 10.84 1.07 10.03
C VAL A 44 10.15 -0.19 10.52
N PHE A 45 8.81 -0.28 10.39
CA PHE A 45 8.04 -1.45 10.80
C PHE A 45 8.47 -2.69 10.02
N SER A 46 8.66 -2.54 8.70
CA SER A 46 9.15 -3.62 7.86
C SER A 46 10.56 -4.06 8.30
N PHE A 47 11.48 -3.12 8.51
CA PHE A 47 12.83 -3.42 9.00
C PHE A 47 12.81 -4.19 10.34
N LEU A 48 11.98 -3.76 11.29
CA LEU A 48 11.82 -4.42 12.58
C LEU A 48 11.30 -5.85 12.44
N LEU A 49 10.28 -6.07 11.59
CA LEU A 49 9.76 -7.42 11.33
C LEU A 49 10.84 -8.34 10.77
N TYR A 50 11.62 -7.90 9.78
CA TYR A 50 12.71 -8.70 9.21
C TYR A 50 13.83 -8.99 10.21
N TYR A 51 14.15 -8.01 11.06
CA TYR A 51 15.13 -8.20 12.14
C TYR A 51 14.67 -9.28 13.12
N LEU A 52 13.37 -9.33 13.45
CA LEU A 52 12.78 -10.33 14.35
C LEU A 52 12.63 -11.71 13.70
N THR A 53 12.36 -11.79 12.39
CA THR A 53 12.17 -13.07 11.67
C THR A 53 13.46 -13.64 11.08
N GLY A 54 14.60 -12.93 11.16
CA GLY A 54 15.91 -13.40 10.69
C GLY A 54 16.07 -13.47 9.16
N ALA A 55 15.20 -12.81 8.40
CA ALA A 55 15.18 -12.85 6.94
C ALA A 55 15.98 -11.68 6.33
N TYR A 56 17.31 -11.76 6.36
CA TYR A 56 18.24 -10.67 5.99
C TYR A 56 18.43 -10.43 4.46
N GLY A 57 17.54 -10.93 3.60
CA GLY A 57 17.73 -10.93 2.14
C GLY A 57 16.75 -10.09 1.32
N VAL A 58 15.77 -9.44 1.94
CA VAL A 58 14.69 -8.76 1.22
C VAL A 58 14.95 -7.25 1.18
N ILE A 59 15.22 -6.72 -0.02
CA ILE A 59 15.30 -5.29 -0.27
C ILE A 59 13.88 -4.73 -0.26
N LEU A 60 13.53 -4.03 0.81
CA LEU A 60 12.25 -3.35 0.98
C LEU A 60 12.21 -2.08 0.13
N LEU A 61 11.39 -2.09 -0.93
CA LEU A 61 10.96 -0.86 -1.59
C LEU A 61 9.76 -0.31 -0.80
N GLY A 62 10.03 0.48 0.24
CA GLY A 62 9.03 1.07 1.14
C GLY A 62 8.07 2.09 0.52
N ALA A 63 7.97 2.16 -0.82
CA ALA A 63 7.04 3.04 -1.52
C ALA A 63 5.58 2.57 -1.38
N SER A 64 5.31 1.26 -1.43
CA SER A 64 3.95 0.73 -1.35
C SER A 64 3.30 0.95 0.02
N GLY A 65 4.07 0.91 1.10
CA GLY A 65 3.57 1.18 2.45
C GLY A 65 3.03 2.61 2.62
N ALA A 66 3.66 3.59 1.97
CA ALA A 66 3.16 4.97 1.95
C ALA A 66 1.86 5.07 1.14
N LEU A 67 1.75 4.34 0.02
CA LEU A 67 0.53 4.29 -0.78
C LEU A 67 -0.64 3.69 0.00
N PHE A 68 -0.41 2.57 0.72
CA PHE A 68 -1.41 1.97 1.59
C PHE A 68 -1.92 2.93 2.66
N ALA A 69 -1.03 3.73 3.23
CA ALA A 69 -1.44 4.77 4.16
C ALA A 69 -2.33 5.82 3.47
N VAL A 70 -1.98 6.26 2.26
CA VAL A 70 -2.82 7.19 1.47
C VAL A 70 -4.18 6.59 1.14
N GLU A 71 -4.26 5.32 0.77
CA GLU A 71 -5.52 4.61 0.53
C GLU A 71 -6.37 4.51 1.81
N LEU A 72 -5.73 4.24 2.95
CA LEU A 72 -6.41 4.20 4.25
C LEU A 72 -6.92 5.60 4.65
N ALA A 73 -6.13 6.65 4.44
CA ALA A 73 -6.57 8.03 4.62
C ALA A 73 -7.76 8.37 3.71
N PHE A 74 -7.73 7.91 2.45
CA PHE A 74 -8.85 8.07 1.53
C PHE A 74 -10.11 7.37 2.05
N ALA A 75 -10.01 6.13 2.51
CA ALA A 75 -11.12 5.40 3.11
C ALA A 75 -11.73 6.11 4.33
N VAL A 76 -10.90 6.73 5.18
CA VAL A 76 -11.36 7.47 6.36
C VAL A 76 -12.02 8.80 5.98
N LEU A 77 -11.47 9.52 5.01
CA LEU A 77 -11.97 10.82 4.58
C LEU A 77 -13.23 10.72 3.70
N PHE A 78 -13.35 9.65 2.92
CA PHE A 78 -14.43 9.43 1.96
C PHE A 78 -15.12 8.07 2.16
N PRO A 79 -15.71 7.78 3.33
CA PRO A 79 -16.23 6.46 3.67
C PRO A 79 -17.42 6.02 2.79
N ASP A 80 -18.21 6.98 2.32
CA ASP A 80 -19.38 6.75 1.47
C ASP A 80 -19.05 6.76 -0.02
N SER A 81 -17.78 6.99 -0.41
CA SER A 81 -17.37 6.95 -1.81
C SER A 81 -17.41 5.52 -2.35
N ILE A 82 -18.02 5.37 -3.54
CA ILE A 82 -18.14 4.09 -4.24
C ILE A 82 -17.07 4.06 -5.32
N ILE A 83 -16.16 3.09 -5.21
CA ILE A 83 -15.15 2.82 -6.22
C ILE A 83 -15.59 1.60 -7.03
N TYR A 84 -15.53 1.70 -8.35
CA TYR A 84 -15.84 0.61 -9.25
C TYR A 84 -14.57 -0.19 -9.57
N ILE A 85 -14.48 -1.42 -9.08
CA ILE A 85 -13.42 -2.33 -9.45
C ILE A 85 -13.70 -2.84 -10.87
N TRP A 86 -12.78 -2.58 -11.81
CA TRP A 86 -12.89 -2.92 -13.24
C TRP A 86 -14.17 -2.41 -13.93
N GLY A 87 -14.82 -1.38 -13.38
CA GLY A 87 -16.07 -0.83 -13.91
C GLY A 87 -17.31 -1.70 -13.66
N ILE A 88 -17.19 -2.82 -12.94
CA ILE A 88 -18.28 -3.79 -12.76
C ILE A 88 -18.76 -3.84 -11.31
N ILE A 89 -17.84 -3.85 -10.34
CA ILE A 89 -18.18 -4.11 -8.94
C ILE A 89 -18.12 -2.79 -8.15
N PRO A 90 -19.27 -2.20 -7.74
CA PRO A 90 -19.28 -1.06 -6.85
C PRO A 90 -18.93 -1.51 -5.43
N LEU A 91 -17.85 -0.96 -4.88
CA LEU A 91 -17.44 -1.23 -3.50
C LEU A 91 -17.20 0.08 -2.76
N ARG A 92 -17.62 0.14 -1.49
CA ARG A 92 -17.31 1.29 -0.63
C ARG A 92 -15.81 1.37 -0.43
N ALA A 93 -15.25 2.58 -0.46
CA ALA A 93 -13.81 2.80 -0.35
C ALA A 93 -13.16 2.11 0.87
N PRO A 94 -13.73 2.17 2.09
CA PRO A 94 -13.15 1.46 3.23
C PRO A 94 -13.09 -0.06 3.06
N VAL A 95 -14.13 -0.65 2.49
CA VAL A 95 -14.21 -2.09 2.29
C VAL A 95 -13.19 -2.54 1.24
N MET A 96 -13.03 -1.75 0.18
CA MET A 96 -12.06 -2.01 -0.88
C MET A 96 -10.63 -1.95 -0.34
N VAL A 97 -10.29 -0.86 0.35
CA VAL A 97 -8.94 -0.63 0.89
C VAL A 97 -8.60 -1.68 1.95
N LEU A 98 -9.51 -1.96 2.90
CA LEU A 98 -9.26 -2.99 3.92
C LEU A 98 -9.15 -4.38 3.31
N GLY A 99 -10.01 -4.73 2.35
CA GLY A 99 -9.97 -6.02 1.67
C GLY A 99 -8.67 -6.22 0.89
N TYR A 100 -8.28 -5.21 0.10
CA TYR A 100 -7.04 -5.23 -0.68
C TYR A 100 -5.81 -5.34 0.23
N THR A 101 -5.72 -4.49 1.26
CA THR A 101 -4.63 -4.51 2.24
C THR A 101 -4.55 -5.85 2.97
N ALA A 102 -5.69 -6.40 3.40
CA ALA A 102 -5.73 -7.68 4.12
C ALA A 102 -5.29 -8.85 3.23
N ILE A 103 -5.71 -8.88 1.97
CA ILE A 103 -5.28 -9.89 1.00
C ILE A 103 -3.77 -9.80 0.77
N GLU A 104 -3.24 -8.60 0.55
CA GLU A 104 -1.80 -8.43 0.34
C GLU A 104 -0.98 -8.84 1.56
N VAL A 105 -1.39 -8.42 2.76
CA VAL A 105 -0.72 -8.83 4.01
C VAL A 105 -0.80 -10.35 4.20
N PHE A 106 -1.96 -10.95 3.95
CA PHE A 106 -2.15 -12.40 4.08
C PHE A 106 -1.28 -13.18 3.09
N LEU A 107 -1.24 -12.77 1.82
CA LEU A 107 -0.39 -13.38 0.79
C LEU A 107 1.09 -13.24 1.13
N SER A 108 1.48 -12.09 1.69
CA SER A 108 2.85 -11.79 2.09
C SER A 108 3.32 -12.63 3.26
N VAL A 109 2.49 -12.79 4.28
CA VAL A 109 2.77 -13.64 5.45
C VAL A 109 2.70 -15.12 5.09
N SER A 110 1.75 -15.54 4.25
CA SER A 110 1.58 -16.94 3.84
C SER A 110 2.68 -17.42 2.89
N GLY A 111 3.23 -16.53 2.06
CA GLY A 111 4.37 -16.82 1.18
C GLY A 111 5.70 -17.05 1.92
N MET A 112 5.78 -16.73 3.21
CA MET A 112 6.99 -16.98 4.04
C MET A 112 7.18 -18.47 4.40
N ASN A 113 6.16 -19.32 4.29
CA ASN A 113 6.20 -20.73 4.69
C ASN A 113 6.41 -21.73 3.53
N SER A 114 6.34 -21.29 2.27
CA SER A 114 6.65 -22.14 1.13
C SER A 114 8.09 -21.88 0.72
N GLY A 115 8.99 -22.86 0.90
CA GLY A 115 10.37 -22.85 0.40
C GLY A 115 10.51 -22.81 -1.15
N VAL A 116 9.53 -22.23 -1.83
CA VAL A 116 9.50 -21.94 -3.26
C VAL A 116 9.16 -20.46 -3.37
N ALA A 117 10.14 -19.69 -3.85
CA ALA A 117 10.06 -18.26 -4.07
C ALA A 117 8.84 -17.89 -4.94
N HIS A 118 7.75 -17.45 -4.30
CA HIS A 118 6.69 -16.70 -4.96
C HIS A 118 6.88 -15.20 -4.68
N PHE A 119 8.09 -14.71 -4.99
CA PHE A 119 8.36 -13.28 -5.16
C PHE A 119 7.55 -12.79 -6.35
N THR A 120 6.30 -12.40 -6.12
CA THR A 120 5.58 -11.71 -7.20
C THR A 120 4.74 -10.53 -6.77
N HIS A 121 4.19 -10.44 -5.56
CA HIS A 121 3.22 -9.36 -5.31
C HIS A 121 3.35 -8.72 -3.94
N LEU A 122 4.47 -8.02 -3.73
CA LEU A 122 4.54 -6.78 -2.95
C LEU A 122 5.70 -5.95 -3.50
N ALA A 123 5.38 -5.08 -4.44
CA ALA A 123 6.23 -3.97 -4.87
C ALA A 123 5.34 -2.85 -5.40
#